data_AF-A0ABC9BJK4-F1
#
_entry.id   AF-A0ABC9BJK4-F1
#
_cell.length_a   1.000
_cell.length_b   1.000
_cell.length_c   1.000
_cell.angle_alpha   90.00
_cell.angle_beta   90.00
_cell.angle_gamma   90.00
#
_symmetry.space_group_name_H-M   'P 1'
#
loop_
_entity.id
_entity.type
_entity.pdbx_description
1 polymer ?
#
loop_
_entity_poly.entity_id
_entity_poly.type
_entity_poly.pdbx_seq_one_letter_code
_entity_poly.pdbx_strand_id
1 'polypeptide(L)'
;MQHIHKPNYYLDLLAVNRCAMAKMVLLPVLLSFLLLPFASLALTQDFCVADLSCSDTPSGYPCKSSVTANDFYFHGLAAKGKINTLIQAAVTPAFVGQFPGVNGLGISAARLDMEVGGVVPLHSHPAGSELLFVTQGTVAAGFISSGSNTPYYKTLYAGDIMVFPQGLLHYQYNAGTGPAVALVAFSSANPGLQITDFALFANNLPSAIVEKVTFLDDATVKKLKSVLGGSG
;
A
#
# COMPACT_ATOMS: atom_id res chain seq x y z
N MET A 1 60.18 -36.68 -42.79
CA MET A 1 59.50 -37.51 -41.77
C MET A 1 58.09 -36.96 -41.59
N GLN A 2 57.07 -37.73 -42.03
CA GLN A 2 55.67 -37.39 -41.84
C GLN A 2 55.25 -37.75 -40.41
N HIS A 3 54.76 -36.78 -39.63
CA HIS A 3 54.10 -37.06 -38.36
C HIS A 3 52.60 -37.24 -38.58
N ILE A 4 52.13 -38.45 -38.32
CA ILE A 4 50.72 -38.86 -38.33
C ILE A 4 50.09 -38.46 -36.99
N HIS A 5 49.05 -37.63 -37.00
CA HIS A 5 48.22 -37.35 -35.83
C HIS A 5 47.24 -38.52 -35.61
N LYS A 6 47.29 -39.15 -34.42
CA LYS A 6 46.18 -39.99 -33.93
C LYS A 6 45.24 -39.15 -33.07
N PRO A 7 43.91 -39.27 -33.22
CA PRO A 7 42.95 -38.58 -32.36
C PRO A 7 42.83 -39.27 -30.98
N ASN A 8 42.74 -38.45 -29.93
CA ASN A 8 42.57 -38.87 -28.54
C ASN A 8 41.09 -39.15 -28.24
N TYR A 9 40.72 -40.41 -28.07
CA TYR A 9 39.35 -40.88 -27.78
C TYR A 9 38.88 -40.68 -26.32
N TYR A 10 39.57 -39.87 -25.52
CA TYR A 10 39.26 -39.71 -24.08
C TYR A 10 38.27 -38.58 -23.74
N LEU A 11 37.85 -37.77 -24.72
CA LEU A 11 36.99 -36.60 -24.46
C LEU A 11 35.48 -36.88 -24.54
N ASP A 12 35.05 -38.01 -25.11
CA ASP A 12 33.61 -38.27 -25.33
C ASP A 12 32.88 -38.93 -24.15
N LEU A 13 33.57 -39.60 -23.22
CA LEU A 13 32.89 -40.25 -22.09
C LEU A 13 32.43 -39.27 -20.99
N LEU A 14 33.00 -38.05 -20.93
CA LEU A 14 32.67 -37.05 -19.92
C LEU A 14 31.51 -36.11 -20.32
N ALA A 15 31.15 -36.06 -21.61
CA ALA A 15 30.09 -35.19 -22.11
C ALA A 15 28.69 -35.81 -21.96
N VAL A 16 28.57 -37.14 -22.17
CA VAL A 16 27.29 -37.87 -22.12
C VAL A 16 26.69 -37.90 -20.70
N ASN A 17 27.53 -37.92 -19.66
CA ASN A 17 27.07 -37.92 -18.26
C ASN A 17 26.58 -36.55 -17.76
N ARG A 18 27.03 -35.44 -18.34
CA ARG A 18 26.63 -34.08 -17.90
C ARG A 18 25.21 -33.74 -18.33
N CYS A 19 24.77 -34.22 -19.50
CA CYS A 19 23.43 -33.95 -20.02
C CYS A 19 22.34 -34.78 -19.31
N ALA A 20 22.66 -36.01 -18.90
CA ALA A 20 21.75 -36.87 -18.12
C ALA A 20 21.58 -36.37 -16.67
N MET A 21 22.67 -35.91 -16.01
CA MET A 21 22.58 -35.31 -14.67
C MET A 21 21.74 -34.02 -14.66
N ALA A 22 21.86 -33.16 -15.67
CA ALA A 22 21.09 -31.92 -15.73
C ALA A 22 19.57 -32.16 -15.78
N LYS A 23 19.10 -33.18 -16.50
CA LYS A 23 17.68 -33.58 -16.53
C LYS A 23 17.22 -34.26 -15.23
N MET A 24 18.11 -35.01 -14.56
CA MET A 24 17.80 -35.74 -13.33
C MET A 24 17.77 -34.85 -12.08
N VAL A 25 18.42 -33.67 -12.12
CA VAL A 25 18.33 -32.64 -11.07
C VAL A 25 17.19 -31.66 -11.32
N LEU A 26 16.83 -31.38 -12.58
CA LEU A 26 15.73 -30.47 -12.90
C LEU A 26 14.36 -30.99 -12.44
N LEU A 27 14.13 -32.30 -12.56
CA LEU A 27 12.86 -32.94 -12.20
C LEU A 27 12.54 -32.90 -10.69
N PRO A 28 13.47 -33.23 -9.76
CA PRO A 28 13.22 -33.07 -8.31
C PRO A 28 13.17 -31.60 -7.89
N VAL A 29 13.88 -30.69 -8.55
CA VAL A 29 13.74 -29.24 -8.31
C VAL A 29 12.33 -28.77 -8.71
N LEU A 30 11.84 -29.16 -9.89
CA LEU A 30 10.47 -28.83 -10.33
C LEU A 30 9.39 -29.46 -9.42
N LEU A 31 9.62 -30.69 -8.94
CA LEU A 31 8.73 -31.38 -7.99
C LEU A 31 8.76 -30.75 -6.58
N SER A 32 9.91 -30.19 -6.18
CA SER A 32 10.04 -29.47 -4.90
C SER A 32 9.30 -28.12 -4.90
N PHE A 33 9.16 -27.46 -6.06
CA PHE A 33 8.30 -26.29 -6.21
C PHE A 33 6.79 -26.63 -6.21
N LEU A 34 6.41 -27.85 -6.60
CA LEU A 34 5.02 -28.36 -6.54
C LEU A 34 4.60 -28.81 -5.12
N LEU A 35 5.57 -29.08 -4.25
CA LEU A 35 5.37 -29.42 -2.83
C LEU A 35 5.49 -28.21 -1.90
N LEU A 36 5.78 -27.02 -2.42
CA LEU A 36 5.49 -25.80 -1.67
C LEU A 36 3.99 -25.78 -1.47
N PRO A 37 3.47 -25.89 -0.23
CA PRO A 37 2.09 -25.55 -0.03
C PRO A 37 1.98 -24.13 -0.58
N PHE A 38 1.07 -23.90 -1.52
CA PHE A 38 0.42 -22.60 -1.55
C PHE A 38 -0.19 -22.48 -0.16
N ALA A 39 0.61 -21.99 0.79
CA ALA A 39 0.15 -21.49 2.04
C ALA A 39 -0.64 -20.25 1.61
N SER A 40 -1.89 -20.49 1.19
CA SER A 40 -2.95 -19.64 1.67
C SER A 40 -2.59 -19.41 3.14
N LEU A 41 -2.35 -18.15 3.50
CA LEU A 41 -2.34 -17.72 4.89
C LEU A 41 -3.77 -17.91 5.41
N ALA A 42 -4.26 -19.15 5.37
CA ALA A 42 -5.41 -19.59 6.08
C ALA A 42 -4.95 -19.51 7.53
N LEU A 43 -5.35 -18.43 8.19
CA LEU A 43 -5.35 -18.34 9.62
C LEU A 43 -5.92 -19.67 10.15
N THR A 44 -5.05 -20.52 10.71
CA THR A 44 -5.47 -21.76 11.37
C THR A 44 -6.14 -21.48 12.72
N GLN A 45 -6.29 -20.19 13.07
CA GLN A 45 -6.89 -19.65 14.27
C GLN A 45 -7.92 -18.58 13.88
N ASP A 46 -9.05 -18.50 14.58
CA ASP A 46 -10.13 -17.57 14.23
C ASP A 46 -9.70 -16.09 14.22
N PHE A 47 -8.75 -15.72 15.09
CA PHE A 47 -8.25 -14.36 15.24
C PHE A 47 -6.85 -14.31 15.84
N CYS A 48 -6.16 -13.17 15.66
CA CYS A 48 -4.89 -12.84 16.29
C CYS A 48 -4.87 -11.36 16.66
N VAL A 49 -5.49 -10.99 17.79
CA VAL A 49 -5.50 -9.57 18.24
C VAL A 49 -4.07 -9.08 18.45
N ALA A 50 -3.68 -7.97 17.80
CA ALA A 50 -2.31 -7.46 17.87
C ALA A 50 -1.87 -7.13 19.30
N ASP A 51 -0.68 -7.59 19.68
CA ASP A 51 0.05 -7.08 20.83
C ASP A 51 0.88 -5.86 20.42
N LEU A 52 0.30 -4.67 20.63
CA LEU A 52 0.94 -3.40 20.31
C LEU A 52 2.14 -3.05 21.23
N SER A 53 2.43 -3.85 22.26
CA SER A 53 3.68 -3.71 23.03
C SER A 53 4.90 -4.30 22.30
N CYS A 54 4.65 -5.16 21.31
CA CYS A 54 5.65 -5.71 20.42
C CYS A 54 5.84 -4.83 19.17
N SER A 55 6.98 -5.00 18.50
CA SER A 55 7.22 -4.37 17.20
C SER A 55 6.34 -5.01 16.12
N ASP A 56 5.88 -4.18 15.18
CA ASP A 56 5.30 -4.64 13.93
C ASP A 56 6.34 -5.43 13.12
N THR A 57 5.88 -6.38 12.31
CA THR A 57 6.70 -7.17 11.41
C THR A 57 6.13 -7.08 9.98
N PRO A 58 6.86 -7.50 8.94
CA PRO A 58 6.28 -7.61 7.60
C PRO A 58 5.02 -8.50 7.51
N SER A 59 4.80 -9.37 8.50
CA SER A 59 3.62 -10.24 8.61
C SER A 59 2.56 -9.72 9.60
N GLY A 60 2.72 -8.51 10.13
CA GLY A 60 1.87 -7.94 11.17
C GLY A 60 2.42 -8.16 12.59
N TYR A 61 1.56 -7.96 13.59
CA TYR A 61 1.94 -8.05 15.00
C TYR A 61 1.80 -9.48 15.55
N PRO A 62 2.63 -9.86 16.55
CA PRO A 62 2.34 -11.01 17.40
C PRO A 62 0.96 -10.91 18.08
N CYS A 63 0.35 -12.04 18.41
CA CYS A 63 -0.97 -12.08 19.04
C CYS A 63 -0.88 -11.90 20.57
N LYS A 64 -1.86 -11.19 21.15
CA LYS A 64 -2.09 -11.18 22.60
C LYS A 64 -2.44 -12.57 23.12
N SER A 65 -2.04 -12.87 24.35
CA SER A 65 -2.35 -14.14 25.03
C SER A 65 -3.75 -14.20 25.65
N SER A 66 -4.38 -13.05 25.91
CA SER A 66 -5.72 -12.94 26.48
C SER A 66 -6.51 -11.86 25.75
N VAL A 67 -7.76 -12.18 25.39
CA VAL A 67 -8.66 -11.32 24.62
C VAL A 67 -10.06 -11.31 25.23
N THR A 68 -10.79 -10.23 24.97
CA THR A 68 -12.17 -10.00 25.42
C THR A 68 -12.99 -9.42 24.28
N ALA A 69 -14.31 -9.30 24.45
CA ALA A 69 -15.18 -8.64 23.46
C ALA A 69 -14.73 -7.21 23.11
N ASN A 70 -14.07 -6.51 24.05
CA ASN A 70 -13.57 -5.15 23.81
C ASN A 70 -12.42 -5.09 22.79
N ASP A 71 -11.71 -6.20 22.57
CA ASP A 71 -10.65 -6.28 21.56
C ASP A 71 -11.20 -6.37 20.12
N PHE A 72 -12.49 -6.68 19.97
CA PHE A 72 -13.19 -6.84 18.69
C PHE A 72 -14.15 -5.67 18.40
N TYR A 73 -14.13 -4.64 19.24
CA TYR A 73 -15.01 -3.48 19.14
C TYR A 73 -14.20 -2.19 19.05
N PHE A 74 -14.62 -1.28 18.15
CA PHE A 74 -13.99 0.03 18.01
C PHE A 74 -15.04 1.14 17.87
N HIS A 75 -15.09 2.05 18.85
CA HIS A 75 -16.00 3.19 18.84
C HIS A 75 -15.42 4.44 18.14
N GLY A 76 -14.12 4.45 17.83
CA GLY A 76 -13.40 5.67 17.45
C GLY A 76 -13.92 6.36 16.17
N LEU A 77 -14.66 5.66 15.31
CA LEU A 77 -15.25 6.23 14.09
C LEU A 77 -16.63 6.88 14.31
N ALA A 78 -17.22 6.77 15.52
CA ALA A 78 -18.56 7.28 15.79
C ALA A 78 -18.62 8.83 15.78
N ALA A 79 -17.52 9.50 16.13
CA ALA A 79 -17.45 10.95 16.23
C ALA A 79 -16.68 11.58 15.07
N LYS A 80 -16.95 12.86 14.82
CA LYS A 80 -16.20 13.69 13.88
C LYS A 80 -14.75 13.82 14.33
N GLY A 81 -13.81 13.59 13.41
CA GLY A 81 -12.39 13.78 13.66
C GLY A 81 -11.98 15.25 13.86
N LYS A 82 -10.82 15.47 14.46
CA LYS A 82 -10.25 16.82 14.62
C LYS A 82 -9.74 17.33 13.27
N ILE A 83 -10.39 18.35 12.72
CA ILE A 83 -10.03 18.95 11.42
C ILE A 83 -8.60 19.50 11.46
N ASN A 84 -7.78 19.06 10.50
CA ASN A 84 -6.49 19.64 10.22
C ASN A 84 -6.69 20.90 9.36
N THR A 85 -6.12 22.02 9.80
CA THR A 85 -6.31 23.33 9.15
C THR A 85 -5.63 23.47 7.79
N LEU A 86 -4.58 22.68 7.51
CA LEU A 86 -3.88 22.70 6.23
C LEU A 86 -4.75 22.09 5.13
N ILE A 87 -5.36 20.94 5.43
CA ILE A 87 -6.14 20.18 4.46
C ILE A 87 -7.67 20.36 4.63
N GLN A 88 -8.10 21.09 5.66
CA GLN A 88 -9.52 21.31 6.01
C GLN A 88 -10.33 20.00 6.11
N ALA A 89 -9.68 18.93 6.55
CA ALA A 89 -10.25 17.60 6.70
C ALA A 89 -9.63 16.86 7.89
N ALA A 90 -10.29 15.79 8.33
CA ALA A 90 -9.79 14.83 9.30
C ALA A 90 -9.88 13.42 8.73
N VAL A 91 -8.82 12.64 8.91
CA VAL A 91 -8.78 11.20 8.64
C VAL A 91 -8.64 10.50 9.99
N THR A 92 -9.67 9.77 10.41
CA THR A 92 -9.69 9.03 11.67
C THR A 92 -9.51 7.54 11.39
N PRO A 93 -8.32 6.96 11.62
CA PRO A 93 -8.06 5.56 11.28
C PRO A 93 -8.61 4.59 12.32
N ALA A 94 -9.04 3.42 11.83
CA ALA A 94 -9.27 2.20 12.59
C ALA A 94 -8.37 1.09 12.01
N PHE A 95 -7.08 1.39 11.88
CA PHE A 95 -6.04 0.45 11.46
C PHE A 95 -5.56 -0.37 12.65
N VAL A 96 -4.70 -1.35 12.45
CA VAL A 96 -4.18 -2.22 13.52
C VAL A 96 -3.62 -1.45 14.72
N GLY A 97 -3.02 -0.27 14.51
CA GLY A 97 -2.50 0.58 15.59
C GLY A 97 -3.58 1.25 16.46
N GLN A 98 -4.81 1.38 15.98
CA GLN A 98 -5.96 1.92 16.74
C GLN A 98 -6.96 0.83 17.11
N PHE A 99 -7.10 -0.20 16.28
CA PHE A 99 -8.01 -1.31 16.43
C PHE A 99 -7.25 -2.64 16.28
N PRO A 100 -6.60 -3.13 17.34
CA PRO A 100 -5.78 -4.34 17.30
C PRO A 100 -6.50 -5.61 16.82
N GLY A 101 -7.83 -5.64 16.93
CA GLY A 101 -8.67 -6.77 16.50
C GLY A 101 -8.63 -7.04 15.00
N VAL A 102 -8.17 -6.09 14.17
CA VAL A 102 -8.06 -6.33 12.71
C VAL A 102 -6.77 -7.02 12.28
N ASN A 103 -5.83 -7.26 13.20
CA ASN A 103 -4.56 -7.88 12.90
C ASN A 103 -4.72 -9.27 12.26
N GLY A 104 -4.02 -9.50 11.15
CA GLY A 104 -4.11 -10.73 10.36
C GLY A 104 -5.39 -10.91 9.53
N LEU A 105 -6.43 -10.09 9.71
CA LEU A 105 -7.72 -10.26 9.02
C LEU A 105 -7.76 -9.66 7.61
N GLY A 106 -6.72 -8.93 7.20
CA GLY A 106 -6.64 -8.32 5.87
C GLY A 106 -7.68 -7.23 5.62
N ILE A 107 -8.21 -6.61 6.68
CA ILE A 107 -9.20 -5.52 6.60
C ILE A 107 -8.89 -4.42 7.59
N SER A 108 -9.31 -3.19 7.29
CA SER A 108 -9.40 -2.10 8.26
C SER A 108 -10.39 -1.05 7.77
N ALA A 109 -10.58 0.02 8.55
CA ALA A 109 -11.46 1.11 8.18
C ALA A 109 -10.87 2.48 8.56
N ALA A 110 -11.46 3.55 8.05
CA ALA A 110 -11.29 4.89 8.57
C ALA A 110 -12.56 5.73 8.32
N ARG A 111 -12.60 6.90 8.94
CA ARG A 111 -13.62 7.92 8.71
C ARG A 111 -12.97 9.19 8.18
N LEU A 112 -13.60 9.78 7.17
CA LEU A 112 -13.26 11.08 6.61
C LEU A 112 -14.32 12.10 7.02
N ASP A 113 -13.88 13.20 7.63
CA ASP A 113 -14.72 14.38 7.87
C ASP A 113 -14.08 15.57 7.15
N MET A 114 -14.82 16.22 6.25
CA MET A 114 -14.28 17.23 5.34
C MET A 114 -15.09 18.51 5.44
N GLU A 115 -14.45 19.63 5.79
CA GLU A 115 -15.06 20.94 5.65
C GLU A 115 -15.22 21.31 4.17
N VAL A 116 -15.91 22.41 3.87
CA VAL A 116 -16.08 22.89 2.49
C VAL A 116 -14.71 23.11 1.85
N GLY A 117 -14.44 22.46 0.71
CA GLY A 117 -13.14 22.49 0.05
C GLY A 117 -12.04 21.67 0.72
N GLY A 118 -12.34 20.98 1.82
CA GLY A 118 -11.40 20.06 2.47
C GLY A 118 -10.95 18.95 1.55
N VAL A 119 -9.71 18.51 1.71
CA VAL A 119 -9.02 17.62 0.77
C VAL A 119 -8.28 16.51 1.50
N VAL A 120 -8.30 15.32 0.93
CA VAL A 120 -7.25 14.33 1.13
C VAL A 120 -6.42 14.38 -0.15
N PRO A 121 -5.18 14.92 -0.09
CA PRO A 121 -4.39 15.25 -1.27
C PRO A 121 -4.02 13.99 -2.05
N LEU A 122 -3.41 14.15 -3.23
CA LEU A 122 -3.00 12.99 -4.03
C LEU A 122 -2.09 12.05 -3.22
N HIS A 123 -2.53 10.80 -3.06
CA HIS A 123 -1.87 9.81 -2.21
C HIS A 123 -2.07 8.39 -2.71
N SER A 124 -1.35 7.44 -2.12
CA SER A 124 -1.52 6.01 -2.34
C SER A 124 -1.47 5.19 -1.05
N HIS A 125 -2.04 4.00 -1.14
CA HIS A 125 -2.00 2.95 -0.12
C HIS A 125 -1.20 1.76 -0.66
N PRO A 126 0.07 1.56 -0.25
CA PRO A 126 0.90 0.49 -0.80
C PRO A 126 0.43 -0.91 -0.43
N ALA A 127 -0.25 -1.06 0.70
CA ALA A 127 -0.56 -2.37 1.28
C ALA A 127 -2.03 -2.80 1.13
N GLY A 128 -2.91 -2.00 0.53
CA GLY A 128 -4.30 -2.39 0.32
C GLY A 128 -5.06 -1.51 -0.67
N SER A 129 -6.14 -2.04 -1.22
CA SER A 129 -7.15 -1.26 -1.95
C SER A 129 -8.06 -0.54 -0.95
N GLU A 130 -8.64 0.57 -1.36
CA GLU A 130 -9.63 1.34 -0.58
C GLU A 130 -11.00 1.27 -1.24
N LEU A 131 -12.05 1.22 -0.42
CA LEU A 131 -13.44 1.41 -0.83
C LEU A 131 -14.05 2.53 0.01
N LEU A 132 -14.37 3.64 -0.66
CA LEU A 132 -15.01 4.82 -0.09
C LEU A 132 -16.52 4.71 -0.16
N PHE A 133 -17.20 5.08 0.91
CA PHE A 133 -18.64 5.15 1.05
C PHE A 133 -19.02 6.55 1.56
N VAL A 134 -19.65 7.36 0.72
CA VAL A 134 -20.08 8.70 1.13
C VAL A 134 -21.36 8.57 1.96
N THR A 135 -21.35 9.11 3.18
CA THR A 135 -22.50 9.04 4.09
C THR A 135 -23.20 10.39 4.24
N GLN A 136 -22.52 11.49 3.94
CA GLN A 136 -23.07 12.84 3.98
C GLN A 136 -22.36 13.77 2.98
N GLY A 137 -23.10 14.69 2.38
CA GLY A 137 -22.54 15.77 1.56
C GLY A 137 -22.16 15.35 0.15
N THR A 138 -21.17 16.04 -0.42
CA THR A 138 -20.72 15.85 -1.81
C THR A 138 -19.20 15.75 -1.84
N VAL A 139 -18.68 14.63 -2.36
CA VAL A 139 -17.24 14.36 -2.45
C VAL A 139 -16.86 14.19 -3.92
N ALA A 140 -15.95 15.00 -4.43
CA ALA A 140 -15.29 14.72 -5.69
C ALA A 140 -14.09 13.82 -5.42
N ALA A 141 -14.02 12.69 -6.10
CA ALA A 141 -12.95 11.72 -5.91
C ALA A 141 -12.47 11.13 -7.24
N GLY A 142 -11.24 10.65 -7.28
CA GLY A 142 -10.69 10.03 -8.47
C GLY A 142 -9.35 9.34 -8.24
N PHE A 143 -8.98 8.45 -9.15
CA PHE A 143 -7.67 7.81 -9.21
C PHE A 143 -7.06 7.91 -10.61
N ILE A 144 -5.75 7.70 -10.70
CA ILE A 144 -4.97 7.70 -11.93
C ILE A 144 -4.48 6.28 -12.19
N SER A 145 -4.84 5.70 -13.33
CA SER A 145 -4.38 4.34 -13.69
C SER A 145 -2.89 4.33 -14.03
N SER A 146 -2.15 3.36 -13.51
CA SER A 146 -0.68 3.26 -13.73
C SER A 146 -0.27 2.91 -15.16
N GLY A 147 -1.11 2.19 -15.92
CA GLY A 147 -0.75 1.73 -17.27
C GLY A 147 -0.78 2.83 -18.34
N SER A 148 -1.70 3.79 -18.22
CA SER A 148 -1.93 4.83 -19.23
C SER A 148 -1.94 6.26 -18.66
N ASN A 149 -1.77 6.42 -17.35
CA ASN A 149 -1.97 7.69 -16.64
C ASN A 149 -3.36 8.31 -16.87
N THR A 150 -4.37 7.49 -17.22
CA THR A 150 -5.74 7.97 -17.40
C THR A 150 -6.38 8.27 -16.05
N PRO A 151 -6.92 9.50 -15.85
CA PRO A 151 -7.68 9.83 -14.66
C PRO A 151 -9.12 9.31 -14.76
N TYR A 152 -9.59 8.66 -13.70
CA TYR A 152 -10.97 8.23 -13.52
C TYR A 152 -11.52 8.94 -12.29
N TYR A 153 -12.50 9.83 -12.46
CA TYR A 153 -13.02 10.67 -11.39
C TYR A 153 -14.52 10.87 -11.50
N LYS A 154 -15.16 11.13 -10.36
CA LYS A 154 -16.60 11.39 -10.28
C LYS A 154 -16.94 12.27 -9.07
N THR A 155 -18.03 13.01 -9.18
CA THR A 155 -18.70 13.61 -8.03
C THR A 155 -19.63 12.58 -7.41
N LEU A 156 -19.39 12.27 -6.15
CA LEU A 156 -20.11 11.29 -5.33
C LEU A 156 -21.03 12.02 -4.34
N TYR A 157 -22.21 11.47 -4.15
CA TYR A 157 -23.21 11.94 -3.19
C TYR A 157 -23.42 10.91 -2.08
N ALA A 158 -24.14 11.26 -1.01
CA ALA A 158 -24.49 10.30 0.04
C ALA A 158 -25.15 9.03 -0.54
N GLY A 159 -24.62 7.87 -0.18
CA GLY A 159 -24.99 6.55 -0.71
C GLY A 159 -24.10 6.03 -1.84
N ASP A 160 -23.31 6.90 -2.49
CA ASP A 160 -22.37 6.48 -3.54
C ASP A 160 -21.12 5.83 -2.94
N ILE A 161 -20.54 4.92 -3.73
CA ILE A 161 -19.29 4.24 -3.43
C ILE A 161 -18.26 4.43 -4.54
N MET A 162 -16.98 4.42 -4.19
CA MET A 162 -15.89 4.43 -5.16
C MET A 162 -14.73 3.55 -4.68
N VAL A 163 -14.18 2.75 -5.59
CA VAL A 163 -13.01 1.90 -5.34
C VAL A 163 -11.74 2.60 -5.78
N PHE A 164 -10.68 2.46 -5.00
CA PHE A 164 -9.32 2.86 -5.33
C PHE A 164 -8.41 1.62 -5.30
N PRO A 165 -7.92 1.16 -6.47
CA PRO A 165 -7.05 -0.01 -6.52
C PRO A 165 -5.74 0.21 -5.75
N GLN A 166 -5.25 -0.85 -5.11
CA GLN A 166 -4.02 -0.84 -4.32
C GLN A 166 -2.86 -0.15 -5.04
N GLY A 167 -2.18 0.76 -4.33
CA GLY A 167 -1.00 1.46 -4.81
C GLY A 167 -1.25 2.57 -5.84
N LEU A 168 -2.46 2.74 -6.36
CA LEU A 168 -2.74 3.81 -7.32
C LEU A 168 -2.89 5.17 -6.62
N LEU A 169 -2.40 6.20 -7.30
CA LEU A 169 -2.57 7.59 -6.87
C LEU A 169 -4.04 7.98 -6.99
N HIS A 170 -4.60 8.49 -5.90
CA HIS A 170 -5.99 8.91 -5.82
C HIS A 170 -6.14 10.06 -4.83
N TYR A 171 -7.31 10.69 -4.85
CA TYR A 171 -7.63 11.86 -4.05
C TYR A 171 -9.13 11.93 -3.76
N GLN A 172 -9.48 12.71 -2.75
CA GLN A 172 -10.86 13.10 -2.47
C GLN A 172 -10.88 14.56 -2.01
N TYR A 173 -11.89 15.34 -2.41
CA TYR A 173 -12.16 16.65 -1.81
C TYR A 173 -13.66 16.92 -1.69
N ASN A 174 -14.04 17.74 -0.73
CA ASN A 174 -15.43 18.17 -0.55
C ASN A 174 -15.77 19.24 -1.59
N ALA A 175 -16.59 18.85 -2.57
CA ALA A 175 -17.05 19.73 -3.66
C ALA A 175 -18.42 20.35 -3.38
N GLY A 176 -19.00 20.09 -2.21
CA GLY A 176 -20.30 20.61 -1.79
C GLY A 176 -20.21 22.00 -1.16
N THR A 177 -21.37 22.50 -0.73
CA THR A 177 -21.52 23.79 -0.05
C THR A 177 -21.57 23.66 1.49
N GLY A 178 -21.52 22.44 2.01
CA GLY A 178 -21.48 22.13 3.43
C GLY A 178 -20.53 20.97 3.74
N PRO A 179 -20.40 20.56 5.01
CA PRO A 179 -19.52 19.46 5.39
C PRO A 179 -19.89 18.14 4.71
N ALA A 180 -18.87 17.33 4.40
CA ALA A 180 -19.02 15.98 3.86
C ALA A 180 -18.41 14.95 4.82
N VAL A 181 -19.01 13.76 4.84
CA VAL A 181 -18.54 12.62 5.63
C VAL A 181 -18.51 11.39 4.74
N ALA A 182 -17.44 10.61 4.86
CA ALA A 182 -17.33 9.31 4.25
C ALA A 182 -16.72 8.28 5.21
N LEU A 183 -17.07 7.03 5.01
CA LEU A 183 -16.42 5.89 5.64
C LEU A 183 -15.61 5.16 4.57
N VAL A 184 -14.43 4.69 4.94
CA VAL A 184 -13.56 3.94 4.04
C VAL A 184 -13.25 2.58 4.65
N ALA A 185 -13.19 1.56 3.80
CA ALA A 185 -12.73 0.22 4.14
C ALA A 185 -11.48 -0.10 3.30
N PHE A 186 -10.54 -0.83 3.89
CA PHE A 186 -9.30 -1.22 3.23
C PHE A 186 -9.14 -2.73 3.20
N SER A 187 -8.51 -3.26 2.15
CA SER A 187 -8.12 -4.67 2.05
C SER A 187 -6.79 -4.98 2.76
N SER A 188 -6.52 -4.30 3.88
CA SER A 188 -5.36 -4.52 4.75
C SER A 188 -5.62 -3.99 6.15
N ALA A 189 -5.05 -4.64 7.16
CA ALA A 189 -5.06 -4.17 8.55
C ALA A 189 -4.27 -2.88 8.75
N ASN A 190 -3.30 -2.61 7.87
CA ASN A 190 -2.50 -1.40 7.82
C ASN A 190 -2.24 -1.04 6.34
N PRO A 191 -3.09 -0.22 5.70
CA PRO A 191 -2.95 0.08 4.27
C PRO A 191 -1.70 0.91 3.94
N GLY A 192 -1.06 1.53 4.93
CA GLY A 192 -0.05 2.57 4.75
C GLY A 192 -0.66 3.86 4.18
N LEU A 193 0.08 4.96 4.14
CA LEU A 193 -0.35 6.20 3.47
C LEU A 193 0.88 6.93 2.96
N GLN A 194 0.92 7.22 1.67
CA GLN A 194 1.97 8.05 1.09
C GLN A 194 1.34 9.21 0.31
N ILE A 195 1.48 10.42 0.84
CA ILE A 195 1.05 11.65 0.17
C ILE A 195 2.14 12.06 -0.82
N THR A 196 1.77 12.23 -2.09
CA THR A 196 2.72 12.52 -3.19
C THR A 196 3.51 13.80 -2.94
N ASP A 197 2.82 14.88 -2.55
CA ASP A 197 3.47 16.17 -2.32
C ASP A 197 4.46 16.10 -1.14
N PHE A 198 4.16 15.31 -0.10
CA PHE A 198 5.05 15.16 1.04
C PHE A 198 6.27 14.29 0.70
N ALA A 199 6.07 13.26 -0.12
CA ALA A 199 7.15 12.41 -0.62
C ALA A 199 8.12 13.17 -1.54
N LEU A 200 7.66 14.22 -2.23
CA LEU A 200 8.50 15.05 -3.09
C LEU A 200 9.11 16.26 -2.36
N PHE A 201 8.34 16.92 -1.51
CA PHE A 201 8.66 18.28 -1.05
C PHE A 201 8.66 18.47 0.47
N ALA A 202 8.07 17.59 1.28
CA ALA A 202 8.01 17.73 2.75
C ALA A 202 9.03 16.84 3.47
N ASN A 203 10.24 16.74 2.93
CA ASN A 203 11.32 15.91 3.46
C ASN A 203 12.70 16.51 3.10
N ASN A 204 13.77 15.74 3.27
CA ASN A 204 15.16 16.16 3.04
C ASN A 204 15.79 15.65 1.71
N LEU A 205 14.99 15.16 0.76
CA LEU A 205 15.46 14.73 -0.57
C LEU A 205 16.10 15.92 -1.29
N PRO A 206 17.38 15.87 -1.72
CA PRO A 206 18.03 17.03 -2.32
C PRO A 206 17.24 17.69 -3.46
N SER A 207 17.17 19.02 -3.48
CA SER A 207 16.42 19.79 -4.49
C SER A 207 16.85 19.41 -5.92
N ALA A 208 18.16 19.24 -6.14
CA ALA A 208 18.70 18.79 -7.42
C ALA A 208 18.20 17.41 -7.88
N ILE A 209 17.78 16.53 -6.96
CA ILE A 209 17.13 15.26 -7.31
C ILE A 209 15.66 15.51 -7.67
N VAL A 210 14.94 16.29 -6.87
CA VAL A 210 13.54 16.65 -7.12
C VAL A 210 13.39 17.31 -8.49
N GLU A 211 14.25 18.28 -8.82
CA GLU A 211 14.34 18.93 -10.14
C GLU A 211 14.45 17.89 -11.26
N LYS A 212 15.39 16.93 -11.13
CA LYS A 212 15.62 15.89 -12.14
C LYS A 212 14.44 14.94 -12.33
N VAL A 213 13.74 14.57 -11.26
CA VAL A 213 12.66 13.57 -11.31
C VAL A 213 11.28 14.17 -11.57
N THR A 214 11.12 15.48 -11.37
CA THR A 214 9.85 16.19 -11.61
C THR A 214 9.89 17.11 -12.84
N PHE A 215 11.08 17.40 -13.38
CA PHE A 215 11.33 18.36 -14.45
C PHE A 215 10.97 19.82 -14.09
N LEU A 216 10.82 20.12 -12.80
CA LEU A 216 10.61 21.47 -12.29
C LEU A 216 11.95 22.21 -12.15
N ASP A 217 11.90 23.53 -12.28
CA ASP A 217 13.07 24.39 -12.04
C ASP A 217 13.37 24.54 -10.52
N ASP A 218 14.62 24.88 -10.21
CA ASP A 218 15.13 25.06 -8.84
C ASP A 218 14.30 26.05 -8.01
N ALA A 219 13.84 27.17 -8.61
CA ALA A 219 13.06 28.16 -7.89
C ALA A 219 11.68 27.62 -7.50
N THR A 220 11.04 26.87 -8.40
CA THR A 220 9.78 26.17 -8.12
C THR A 220 9.94 25.10 -7.03
N VAL A 221 10.97 24.26 -7.12
CA VAL A 221 11.24 23.20 -6.11
C VAL A 221 11.49 23.79 -4.73
N LYS A 222 12.36 24.81 -4.63
CA LYS A 222 12.63 25.50 -3.36
C LYS A 222 11.37 26.14 -2.77
N LYS A 223 10.52 26.72 -3.61
CA LYS A 223 9.24 27.29 -3.17
C LYS A 223 8.33 26.21 -2.58
N LEU A 224 8.14 25.09 -3.28
CA LEU A 224 7.27 24.00 -2.80
C LEU A 224 7.78 23.38 -1.50
N LYS A 225 9.10 23.13 -1.40
CA LYS A 225 9.73 22.67 -0.15
C LYS A 225 9.51 23.64 1.01
N SER A 226 9.72 24.93 0.77
CA SER A 226 9.51 25.98 1.78
C SER A 226 8.06 26.00 2.30
N VAL A 227 7.08 25.91 1.39
CA VAL A 227 5.65 25.88 1.75
C VAL A 227 5.29 24.64 2.56
N LEU A 228 5.90 23.49 2.26
CA LEU A 228 5.57 22.21 2.88
C LEU A 228 6.51 21.81 4.04
N GLY A 229 7.46 22.66 4.40
CA GLY A 229 8.41 22.43 5.50
C GLY A 229 9.55 21.47 5.18
N GLY A 230 9.82 21.20 3.90
CA GLY A 230 10.97 20.41 3.46
C GLY A 230 12.28 21.19 3.45
N SER A 231 13.37 20.45 3.27
CA SER A 231 14.75 20.95 3.21
C SER A 231 15.57 20.16 2.19
N GLY A 232 16.80 20.60 1.93
CA GLY A 232 17.72 19.94 0.98
C GLY A 232 17.46 20.29 -0.48
#